data_AF-A0A7C5PHT8-F1
#
_entry.id   AF-A0A7C5PHT8-F1
#
_cell.length_a   1.000
_cell.length_b   1.000
_cell.length_c   1.000
_cell.angle_alpha   90.00
_cell.angle_beta   90.00
_cell.angle_gamma   90.00
#
_symmetry.space_group_name_H-M   'P 1'
#
loop_
_entity.id
_entity.type
_entity.pdbx_description
1 polymer ?
#
loop_
_entity_poly.entity_id
_entity_poly.type
_entity_poly.pdbx_seq_one_letter_code
_entity_poly.pdbx_strand_id
1 'polypeptide(L)'
;MYQKNYTVAIDGQAWDNSFLVIWGCTFSDDGSHVAAVAMTDMSQYSIVVDGVLWNKVYGACWEPIFKPGTYDVIAPVQTPNGWTLASNGNPIWGFFTQVWRQRFSVGGDKLAAVVATGVGNWTVAVDGKPWRNVFNQMVLTPVFSPDGRKVAVTVKHNNKYTVVVDNVPWSESFDLVWDPIFSPTSDKVAVRAEKNGKYFVVVDGRISKKGYEWLWDPKFSPDGSKILIRYIDNGKYYREVSYVADV
;
A
#
# COMPACT_ATOMS: atom_id res chain seq x y z
N MET A 1 -17.44 -28.88 18.42
CA MET A 1 -16.73 -28.75 17.12
C MET A 1 -17.30 -27.52 16.43
N TYR A 2 -16.47 -26.55 16.06
CA TYR A 2 -16.97 -25.34 15.39
C TYR A 2 -17.40 -25.67 13.96
N GLN A 3 -18.52 -25.09 13.52
CA GLN A 3 -19.05 -25.31 12.19
C GLN A 3 -18.37 -24.38 11.19
N LYS A 4 -17.90 -24.93 10.07
CA LYS A 4 -17.31 -24.17 8.97
C LYS A 4 -18.42 -23.73 8.01
N ASN A 5 -18.76 -22.45 8.06
CA ASN A 5 -19.93 -21.89 7.38
C ASN A 5 -19.60 -20.85 6.31
N TYR A 6 -18.32 -20.50 6.15
CA TYR A 6 -17.91 -19.42 5.25
C TYR A 6 -17.12 -19.98 4.07
N THR A 7 -17.41 -19.48 2.88
CA THR A 7 -16.69 -19.80 1.65
C THR A 7 -16.70 -18.59 0.73
N VAL A 8 -15.94 -18.66 -0.36
CA VAL A 8 -15.94 -17.65 -1.42
C VAL A 8 -16.82 -18.15 -2.55
N ALA A 9 -17.63 -17.24 -3.10
CA ALA A 9 -18.37 -17.47 -4.33
C ALA A 9 -17.85 -16.55 -5.43
N ILE A 10 -17.50 -17.15 -6.58
CA ILE A 10 -17.05 -16.46 -7.79
C ILE A 10 -18.14 -16.59 -8.83
N ASP A 11 -18.63 -15.46 -9.33
CA ASP A 11 -19.74 -15.40 -10.29
C ASP A 11 -20.98 -16.22 -9.86
N GLY A 12 -21.27 -16.18 -8.55
CA GLY A 12 -22.40 -16.89 -7.95
C GLY A 12 -22.15 -18.39 -7.67
N GLN A 13 -20.97 -18.92 -7.99
CA GLN A 13 -20.59 -20.31 -7.70
C GLN A 13 -19.65 -20.36 -6.49
N ALA A 14 -20.10 -20.99 -5.41
CA ALA A 14 -19.30 -21.21 -4.20
C ALA A 14 -18.24 -22.28 -4.43
N TRP A 15 -17.08 -22.15 -3.78
CA TRP A 15 -16.16 -23.28 -3.65
C TRP A 15 -16.79 -24.42 -2.83
N ASP A 16 -16.39 -25.66 -3.13
CA ASP A 16 -16.92 -26.87 -2.48
C ASP A 16 -16.56 -26.98 -0.99
N ASN A 17 -15.53 -26.24 -0.55
CA ASN A 17 -15.07 -26.23 0.83
C ASN A 17 -15.54 -24.99 1.59
N SER A 18 -15.52 -25.10 2.92
CA SER A 18 -15.85 -24.02 3.84
C SER A 18 -14.84 -23.91 4.98
N PHE A 19 -14.83 -22.74 5.62
CA PHE A 19 -13.89 -22.32 6.65
C PHE A 19 -14.64 -21.69 7.84
N LEU A 20 -13.92 -21.50 8.96
CA LEU A 20 -14.48 -20.83 10.13
C LEU A 20 -14.68 -19.33 9.88
N VAL A 21 -13.74 -18.72 9.17
CA VAL A 21 -13.78 -17.33 8.71
C VAL A 21 -12.98 -17.28 7.39
N ILE A 22 -13.41 -16.44 6.46
CA ILE A 22 -12.69 -16.13 5.23
C ILE A 22 -12.77 -14.63 4.94
N TRP A 23 -11.67 -13.99 4.56
CA TRP A 23 -11.64 -12.56 4.23
C TRP A 23 -10.49 -12.21 3.29
N GLY A 24 -10.45 -10.96 2.83
CA GLY A 24 -9.33 -10.43 2.04
C GLY A 24 -9.24 -11.01 0.63
N CYS A 25 -10.37 -11.27 -0.01
CA CYS A 25 -10.41 -11.83 -1.36
C CYS A 25 -9.69 -10.91 -2.36
N THR A 26 -8.86 -11.49 -3.21
CA THR A 26 -8.12 -10.80 -4.26
C THR A 26 -8.08 -11.65 -5.53
N PHE A 27 -7.99 -11.02 -6.69
CA PHE A 27 -7.93 -11.68 -7.99
C PHE A 27 -6.52 -11.59 -8.59
N SER A 28 -6.14 -12.57 -9.40
CA SER A 28 -4.99 -12.45 -10.32
C SER A 28 -5.24 -11.35 -11.35
N ASP A 29 -4.18 -10.87 -12.02
CA ASP A 29 -4.27 -9.77 -13.00
C ASP A 29 -5.23 -10.07 -14.17
N ASP A 30 -5.31 -11.34 -14.56
CA ASP A 30 -6.21 -11.83 -15.62
C ASP A 30 -7.62 -12.18 -15.11
N GLY A 31 -7.86 -12.06 -13.80
CA GLY A 31 -9.12 -12.37 -13.15
C GLY A 31 -9.45 -13.87 -13.06
N SER A 32 -8.53 -14.75 -13.42
CA SER A 32 -8.79 -16.20 -13.51
C SER A 32 -8.64 -16.96 -12.20
N HIS A 33 -7.89 -16.40 -11.24
CA HIS A 33 -7.62 -17.02 -9.94
C HIS A 33 -8.01 -16.10 -8.80
N VAL A 34 -8.49 -16.69 -7.69
CA VAL A 34 -8.86 -15.96 -6.47
C VAL A 34 -8.13 -16.51 -5.26
N ALA A 35 -7.53 -15.61 -4.48
CA ALA A 35 -6.92 -15.93 -3.20
C ALA A 35 -7.65 -15.21 -2.06
N ALA A 36 -7.70 -15.86 -0.88
CA ALA A 36 -8.26 -15.29 0.33
C ALA A 36 -7.57 -15.84 1.59
N VAL A 37 -7.76 -15.17 2.72
CA VAL A 37 -7.30 -15.67 4.01
C VAL A 37 -8.32 -16.65 4.59
N ALA A 38 -7.88 -17.90 4.76
CA ALA A 38 -8.49 -19.03 5.46
C ALA A 38 -8.30 -19.05 6.98
N MET A 39 -9.33 -18.95 7.83
CA MET A 39 -9.24 -19.47 9.22
C MET A 39 -9.65 -20.95 9.25
N THR A 40 -8.67 -21.84 9.44
CA THR A 40 -8.86 -23.29 9.35
C THR A 40 -9.24 -23.94 10.68
N ASP A 41 -8.79 -23.34 11.79
CA ASP A 41 -9.13 -23.70 13.18
C ASP A 41 -9.00 -22.47 14.11
N MET A 42 -9.45 -22.56 15.36
CA MET A 42 -9.33 -21.55 16.41
C MET A 42 -7.85 -21.25 16.70
N SER A 43 -7.26 -20.29 15.99
CA SER A 43 -5.83 -19.85 15.97
C SER A 43 -4.96 -20.38 14.82
N GLN A 44 -5.55 -21.03 13.82
CA GLN A 44 -4.81 -21.46 12.63
C GLN A 44 -5.36 -20.80 11.38
N TYR A 45 -4.45 -20.20 10.62
CA TYR A 45 -4.76 -19.48 9.40
C TYR A 45 -3.88 -19.96 8.25
N SER A 46 -4.40 -19.86 7.05
CA SER A 46 -3.65 -20.10 5.82
C SER A 46 -4.22 -19.23 4.70
N ILE A 47 -3.61 -19.29 3.52
CA ILE A 47 -4.18 -18.71 2.31
C ILE A 47 -4.82 -19.84 1.51
N VAL A 48 -6.01 -19.58 0.99
CA VAL A 48 -6.71 -20.45 0.06
C VAL A 48 -6.66 -19.80 -1.32
N VAL A 49 -6.32 -20.58 -2.34
CA VAL A 49 -6.29 -20.19 -3.76
C VAL A 49 -7.19 -21.15 -4.52
N ASP A 50 -8.27 -20.64 -5.09
CA ASP A 50 -9.30 -21.43 -5.81
C ASP A 50 -9.80 -22.65 -5.03
N GLY A 51 -10.11 -22.44 -3.74
CA GLY A 51 -10.55 -23.51 -2.85
C GLY A 51 -9.42 -24.41 -2.36
N VAL A 52 -8.17 -24.26 -2.80
CA VAL A 52 -7.03 -25.06 -2.33
C VAL A 52 -6.20 -24.29 -1.32
N LEU A 53 -6.09 -24.82 -0.10
CA LEU A 53 -5.23 -24.23 0.94
C LEU A 53 -3.74 -24.39 0.58
N TRP A 54 -2.93 -23.42 0.97
CA TRP A 54 -1.50 -23.64 1.10
C TRP A 54 -1.23 -24.83 2.03
N ASN A 55 -0.11 -25.52 1.79
CA ASN A 55 0.29 -26.68 2.59
C ASN A 55 0.83 -26.33 4.00
N LYS A 56 0.75 -25.07 4.41
CA LYS A 56 1.16 -24.59 5.74
C LYS A 56 0.08 -23.75 6.40
N VAL A 57 0.11 -23.75 7.72
CA VAL A 57 -0.72 -22.91 8.59
C VAL A 57 0.17 -22.00 9.44
N TYR A 58 -0.40 -20.87 9.83
CA TYR A 58 0.23 -19.78 10.57
C TYR A 58 -0.67 -19.32 11.72
N GLY A 59 -0.09 -18.61 12.69
CA GLY A 59 -0.85 -18.08 13.83
C GLY A 59 -1.82 -16.95 13.45
N ALA A 60 -1.53 -16.26 12.34
CA ALA A 60 -2.36 -15.24 11.71
C ALA A 60 -1.86 -14.99 10.28
N CYS A 61 -2.72 -14.45 9.42
CA CYS A 61 -2.38 -13.98 8.07
C CYS A 61 -3.08 -12.63 7.80
N TRP A 62 -2.44 -11.76 7.04
CA TRP A 62 -3.08 -10.56 6.45
C TRP A 62 -3.46 -10.82 4.99
N GLU A 63 -4.19 -9.87 4.37
CA GLU A 63 -4.73 -10.04 3.03
C GLU A 63 -3.64 -10.41 2.00
N PRO A 64 -3.87 -11.43 1.16
CA PRO A 64 -2.95 -11.80 0.11
C PRO A 64 -2.95 -10.81 -1.07
N ILE A 65 -1.91 -10.87 -1.89
CA ILE A 65 -1.87 -10.30 -3.24
C ILE A 65 -1.28 -11.32 -4.21
N PHE A 66 -1.68 -11.27 -5.48
CA PHE A 66 -0.97 -11.97 -6.54
C PHE A 66 0.28 -11.20 -6.96
N LYS A 67 1.32 -11.93 -7.37
CA LYS A 67 2.47 -11.36 -8.06
C LYS A 67 2.08 -11.04 -9.50
N PRO A 68 2.38 -9.82 -10.01
CA PRO A 68 2.02 -9.44 -11.37
C PRO A 68 2.54 -10.41 -12.42
N GLY A 69 1.67 -10.76 -13.37
CA GLY A 69 1.96 -11.69 -14.47
C GLY A 69 2.23 -13.14 -14.06
N THR A 70 2.00 -13.52 -12.80
CA THR A 70 2.07 -14.92 -12.33
C THR A 70 0.87 -15.27 -11.46
N TYR A 71 0.80 -16.52 -11.00
CA TYR A 71 -0.19 -16.99 -10.02
C TYR A 71 0.41 -17.22 -8.63
N ASP A 72 1.63 -16.70 -8.40
CA ASP A 72 2.23 -16.74 -7.07
C ASP A 72 1.47 -15.79 -6.15
N VAL A 73 1.13 -16.28 -4.96
CA VAL A 73 0.41 -15.51 -3.96
C VAL A 73 1.35 -15.14 -2.82
N ILE A 74 1.35 -13.86 -2.46
CA ILE A 74 2.10 -13.30 -1.34
C ILE A 74 1.14 -12.89 -0.24
N ALA A 75 1.42 -13.30 1.00
CA ALA A 75 0.68 -12.84 2.17
C ALA A 75 1.63 -12.56 3.34
N PRO A 76 1.34 -11.55 4.18
CA PRO A 76 1.96 -11.45 5.48
C PRO A 76 1.43 -12.54 6.40
N VAL A 77 2.34 -13.24 7.07
CA VAL A 77 2.03 -14.39 7.92
C VAL A 77 2.74 -14.28 9.28
N GLN A 78 2.08 -14.71 10.34
CA GLN A 78 2.64 -14.74 11.69
C GLN A 78 3.27 -16.12 11.97
N THR A 79 4.57 -16.10 12.27
CA THR A 79 5.35 -17.28 12.68
C THR A 79 5.74 -17.18 14.16
N PRO A 80 6.27 -18.26 14.78
CA PRO A 80 6.83 -18.17 16.13
C PRO A 80 7.95 -17.13 16.29
N ASN A 81 8.66 -16.78 15.21
CA ASN A 81 9.74 -15.80 15.22
C ASN A 81 9.27 -14.35 14.97
N GLY A 82 7.99 -14.15 14.66
CA GLY A 82 7.42 -12.86 14.26
C GLY A 82 6.72 -12.90 12.90
N TRP A 83 6.32 -11.73 12.42
CA TRP A 83 5.67 -11.54 11.13
C TRP A 83 6.69 -11.52 9.99
N THR A 84 6.29 -12.04 8.83
CA THR A 84 7.08 -12.04 7.60
C THR A 84 6.16 -12.05 6.38
N LEU A 85 6.69 -11.85 5.18
CA LEU A 85 5.96 -12.20 3.96
C LEU A 85 6.26 -13.64 3.58
N ALA A 86 5.24 -14.36 3.13
CA ALA A 86 5.36 -15.69 2.54
C ALA A 86 4.87 -15.68 1.10
N SER A 87 5.55 -16.46 0.24
CA SER A 87 5.11 -16.80 -1.12
C SER A 87 4.68 -18.25 -1.16
N ASN A 88 3.45 -18.52 -1.59
CA ASN A 88 2.91 -19.87 -1.74
C ASN A 88 3.17 -20.77 -0.50
N GLY A 89 2.95 -20.22 0.70
CA GLY A 89 3.16 -20.94 1.97
C GLY A 89 4.61 -21.00 2.47
N ASN A 90 5.55 -20.29 1.85
CA ASN A 90 6.95 -20.28 2.27
C ASN A 90 7.40 -18.87 2.62
N PRO A 91 7.88 -18.60 3.86
CA PRO A 91 8.50 -17.32 4.21
C PRO A 91 9.61 -16.94 3.23
N ILE A 92 9.59 -15.69 2.77
CA ILE A 92 10.57 -15.16 1.80
C ILE A 92 11.44 -14.03 2.37
N TRP A 93 11.07 -13.44 3.49
CA TRP A 93 11.80 -12.35 4.15
C TRP A 93 12.28 -12.74 5.55
N GLY A 94 13.08 -11.87 6.17
CA GLY A 94 13.34 -11.91 7.61
C GLY A 94 12.08 -11.67 8.44
N PHE A 95 12.26 -11.59 9.77
CA PHE A 95 11.15 -11.43 10.71
C PHE A 95 11.06 -10.00 11.25
N PHE A 96 9.83 -9.56 11.46
CA PHE A 96 9.46 -8.23 11.95
C PHE A 96 8.42 -8.35 13.07
N THR A 97 8.22 -7.28 13.83
CA THR A 97 7.14 -7.22 14.82
C THR A 97 5.77 -7.16 14.14
N GLN A 98 5.69 -6.53 12.97
CA GLN A 98 4.51 -6.48 12.10
C GLN A 98 4.93 -6.34 10.63
N VAL A 99 4.11 -6.86 9.71
CA VAL A 99 4.23 -6.67 8.25
C VAL A 99 2.84 -6.58 7.65
N TRP A 100 2.55 -5.58 6.82
CA TRP A 100 1.28 -5.47 6.09
C TRP A 100 1.37 -4.56 4.86
N ARG A 101 0.26 -4.43 4.12
CA ARG A 101 0.09 -3.51 2.97
C ARG A 101 1.18 -3.70 1.92
N GLN A 102 1.54 -4.94 1.65
CA GLN A 102 2.51 -5.31 0.63
C GLN A 102 2.03 -4.90 -0.77
N ARG A 103 2.98 -4.50 -1.62
CA ARG A 103 2.76 -4.03 -2.98
C ARG A 103 3.91 -4.48 -3.86
N PHE A 104 3.60 -4.97 -5.06
CA PHE A 104 4.59 -5.15 -6.10
C PHE A 104 4.82 -3.86 -6.88
N SER A 105 6.01 -3.70 -7.45
CA SER A 105 6.22 -2.83 -8.61
C SER A 105 5.36 -3.30 -9.78
N VAL A 106 5.12 -2.43 -10.77
CA VAL A 106 4.31 -2.76 -11.96
C VAL A 106 4.82 -4.03 -12.67
N GLY A 107 6.13 -4.21 -12.76
CA GLY A 107 6.75 -5.40 -13.38
C GLY A 107 6.81 -6.64 -12.48
N GLY A 108 6.39 -6.54 -11.21
CA GLY A 108 6.45 -7.66 -10.26
C GLY A 108 7.85 -8.06 -9.79
N ASP A 109 8.88 -7.27 -10.10
CA ASP A 109 10.29 -7.54 -9.79
C ASP A 109 10.72 -7.01 -8.42
N LYS A 110 9.97 -6.06 -7.85
CA LYS A 110 10.17 -5.47 -6.53
C LYS A 110 8.95 -5.64 -5.66
N LEU A 111 9.18 -5.87 -4.37
CA LEU A 111 8.13 -6.01 -3.37
C LEU A 111 8.41 -5.09 -2.20
N ALA A 112 7.48 -4.18 -1.90
CA ALA A 112 7.56 -3.31 -0.73
C ALA A 112 6.42 -3.62 0.24
N ALA A 113 6.65 -3.45 1.53
CA ALA A 113 5.61 -3.56 2.55
C ALA A 113 5.89 -2.62 3.72
N VAL A 114 4.84 -2.25 4.45
CA VAL A 114 5.00 -1.58 5.74
C VAL A 114 5.42 -2.63 6.76
N VAL A 115 6.45 -2.32 7.55
CA VAL A 115 6.98 -3.19 8.58
C VAL A 115 7.16 -2.43 9.89
N ALA A 116 7.12 -3.14 11.01
CA ALA A 116 7.62 -2.66 12.29
C ALA A 116 8.89 -3.42 12.67
N THR A 117 10.01 -2.73 12.83
CA THR A 117 11.30 -3.32 13.27
C THR A 117 11.39 -3.46 14.79
N GLY A 118 10.44 -2.85 15.50
CA GLY A 118 10.22 -2.95 16.93
C GLY A 118 8.90 -2.28 17.30
N VAL A 119 8.50 -2.36 18.57
CA VAL A 119 7.26 -1.71 19.04
C VAL A 119 7.32 -0.21 18.78
N GLY A 120 6.38 0.30 18.00
CA GLY A 120 6.32 1.71 17.61
C GLY A 120 7.33 2.15 16.55
N ASN A 121 8.20 1.28 16.04
CA ASN A 121 9.20 1.62 15.02
C ASN A 121 8.73 1.19 13.64
N TRP A 122 7.87 2.00 13.01
CA TRP A 122 7.31 1.71 11.69
C TRP A 122 8.22 2.19 10.58
N THR A 123 8.34 1.43 9.51
CA THR A 123 9.07 1.81 8.30
C THR A 123 8.60 1.01 7.08
N VAL A 124 9.24 1.18 5.93
CA VAL A 124 9.02 0.36 4.73
C VAL A 124 10.19 -0.59 4.57
N ALA A 125 9.91 -1.86 4.23
CA ALA A 125 10.90 -2.77 3.71
C ALA A 125 10.72 -2.94 2.20
N VAL A 126 11.82 -2.90 1.46
CA VAL A 126 11.86 -3.21 0.02
C VAL A 126 12.71 -4.45 -0.16
N ASP A 127 12.15 -5.49 -0.77
CA ASP A 127 12.75 -6.82 -0.92
C ASP A 127 13.32 -7.36 0.41
N GLY A 128 12.55 -7.17 1.50
CA GLY A 128 12.89 -7.65 2.84
C GLY A 128 13.91 -6.80 3.59
N LYS A 129 14.39 -5.71 3.00
CA LYS A 129 15.36 -4.80 3.62
C LYS A 129 14.63 -3.56 4.16
N PRO A 130 14.53 -3.38 5.48
CA PRO A 130 13.91 -2.18 6.05
C PRO A 130 14.75 -0.94 5.75
N TRP A 131 14.07 0.17 5.51
CA TRP A 131 14.67 1.49 5.51
C TRP A 131 15.27 1.84 6.88
N ARG A 132 16.20 2.81 6.90
CA ARG A 132 16.91 3.22 8.12
C ARG A 132 16.08 4.17 8.97
N ASN A 133 15.30 5.04 8.34
CA ASN A 133 14.38 5.94 9.03
C ASN A 133 13.18 5.15 9.56
N VAL A 134 12.79 5.45 10.80
CA VAL A 134 11.64 4.85 11.48
C VAL A 134 10.70 5.95 11.95
N PHE A 135 9.41 5.64 12.01
CA PHE A 135 8.34 6.58 12.32
C PHE A 135 7.48 6.03 13.46
N ASN A 136 7.20 6.87 14.45
CA ASN A 136 6.62 6.47 15.74
C ASN A 136 5.09 6.32 15.77
N GLN A 137 4.38 6.64 14.68
CA GLN A 137 2.92 6.60 14.69
C GLN A 137 2.34 5.81 13.53
N MET A 138 2.65 6.16 12.27
CA MET A 138 2.01 5.53 11.13
C MET A 138 2.88 5.60 9.87
N VAL A 139 2.83 4.53 9.08
CA VAL A 139 3.35 4.46 7.71
C VAL A 139 2.21 3.91 6.85
N LEU A 140 1.78 4.65 5.84
CA LEU A 140 0.71 4.24 4.93
C LEU A 140 1.23 3.26 3.87
N THR A 141 0.34 2.84 2.97
CA THR A 141 0.68 1.88 1.92
C THR A 141 1.79 2.43 1.02
N PRO A 142 2.88 1.68 0.76
CA PRO A 142 3.91 2.08 -0.19
C PRO A 142 3.35 2.21 -1.60
N VAL A 143 3.87 3.17 -2.37
CA VAL A 143 3.54 3.37 -3.78
C VAL A 143 4.82 3.28 -4.59
N PHE A 144 4.83 2.46 -5.63
CA PHE A 144 5.95 2.39 -6.57
C PHE A 144 5.83 3.45 -7.66
N SER A 145 6.99 3.93 -8.15
CA SER A 145 7.05 4.65 -9.42
C SER A 145 6.67 3.74 -10.60
N PRO A 146 6.19 4.29 -11.73
CA PRO A 146 5.86 3.52 -12.92
C PRO A 146 7.01 2.62 -13.43
N ASP A 147 8.26 3.10 -13.34
CA ASP A 147 9.46 2.33 -13.70
C ASP A 147 9.88 1.28 -12.63
N GLY A 148 9.17 1.22 -11.50
CA GLY A 148 9.41 0.28 -10.40
C GLY A 148 10.63 0.60 -9.53
N ARG A 149 11.35 1.70 -9.77
CA ARG A 149 12.65 1.97 -9.14
C ARG A 149 12.57 2.73 -7.82
N LYS A 150 11.51 3.52 -7.62
CA LYS A 150 11.33 4.35 -6.43
C LYS A 150 10.10 3.91 -5.66
N VAL A 151 10.15 4.13 -4.35
CA VAL A 151 9.02 3.92 -3.45
C VAL A 151 8.75 5.21 -2.68
N ALA A 152 7.50 5.69 -2.76
CA ALA A 152 7.01 6.79 -1.96
C ALA A 152 6.00 6.30 -0.92
N VAL A 153 5.98 6.93 0.25
CA VAL A 153 5.00 6.63 1.30
C VAL A 153 4.66 7.88 2.10
N THR A 154 3.40 8.01 2.49
CA THR A 154 2.98 9.00 3.48
C THR A 154 3.16 8.43 4.88
N VAL A 155 3.80 9.20 5.75
CA VAL A 155 4.09 8.82 7.14
C VAL A 155 3.52 9.84 8.10
N LYS A 156 3.15 9.40 9.29
CA LYS A 156 2.87 10.26 10.45
C LYS A 156 3.98 10.06 11.47
N HIS A 157 4.62 11.16 11.85
CA HIS A 157 5.69 11.18 12.84
C HIS A 157 5.58 12.44 13.69
N ASN A 158 5.67 12.30 15.02
CA ASN A 158 5.57 13.41 15.97
C ASN A 158 4.36 14.34 15.71
N ASN A 159 3.21 13.72 15.47
CA ASN A 159 1.91 14.32 15.19
C ASN A 159 1.79 15.11 13.89
N LYS A 160 2.78 15.03 12.99
CA LYS A 160 2.73 15.64 11.67
C LYS A 160 2.87 14.60 10.56
N TYR A 161 2.31 14.92 9.40
CA TYR A 161 2.43 14.10 8.20
C TYR A 161 3.54 14.62 7.30
N THR A 162 4.24 13.71 6.63
CA THR A 162 5.16 14.03 5.53
C THR A 162 5.22 12.86 4.54
N VAL A 163 5.91 13.06 3.42
CA VAL A 163 6.19 12.01 2.44
C VAL A 163 7.64 11.62 2.49
N VAL A 164 7.90 10.32 2.34
CA VAL A 164 9.23 9.74 2.28
C VAL A 164 9.37 9.10 0.92
N VAL A 165 10.43 9.44 0.19
CA VAL A 165 10.78 8.82 -1.10
C VAL A 165 12.12 8.14 -0.92
N ASP A 166 12.18 6.82 -1.11
CA ASP A 166 13.40 6.01 -0.98
C ASP A 166 14.19 6.28 0.30
N ASN A 167 13.52 6.15 1.46
CA ASN A 167 14.07 6.43 2.79
C ASN A 167 14.44 7.90 3.04
N VAL A 168 14.12 8.85 2.15
CA VAL A 168 14.38 10.29 2.35
C VAL A 168 13.07 11.03 2.62
N PRO A 169 12.79 11.44 3.88
CA PRO A 169 11.65 12.29 4.19
C PRO A 169 11.79 13.67 3.56
N TRP A 170 10.68 14.25 3.12
CA TRP A 170 10.63 15.68 2.80
C TRP A 170 10.89 16.53 4.05
N SER A 171 11.48 17.72 3.84
CA SER A 171 11.73 18.67 4.92
C SER A 171 10.44 19.30 5.45
N GLU A 172 9.43 19.45 4.59
CA GLU A 172 8.13 20.01 4.95
C GLU A 172 7.25 18.97 5.65
N SER A 173 6.41 19.47 6.55
CA SER A 173 5.40 18.68 7.24
C SER A 173 4.05 19.38 7.23
N PHE A 174 3.01 18.58 7.40
CA PHE A 174 1.62 18.93 7.12
C PHE A 174 0.69 18.42 8.22
N ASP A 175 -0.52 18.98 8.27
CA ASP A 175 -1.56 18.54 9.19
C ASP A 175 -2.18 17.23 8.71
N LEU A 176 -2.35 17.08 7.38
CA LEU A 176 -2.72 15.84 6.69
C LEU A 176 -2.01 15.76 5.33
N VAL A 177 -1.76 14.54 4.86
CA VAL A 177 -1.24 14.24 3.52
C VAL A 177 -2.00 13.05 2.95
N TRP A 178 -2.45 13.16 1.70
CA TRP A 178 -3.08 12.06 0.96
C TRP A 178 -2.02 11.22 0.23
N ASP A 179 -2.43 10.13 -0.40
CA ASP A 179 -1.51 9.20 -1.04
C ASP A 179 -0.63 9.90 -2.09
N PRO A 180 0.69 9.60 -2.12
CA PRO A 180 1.59 10.14 -3.13
C PRO A 180 1.28 9.53 -4.49
N ILE A 181 1.43 10.35 -5.52
CA ILE A 181 1.36 9.90 -6.91
C ILE A 181 2.69 10.21 -7.59
N PHE A 182 3.19 9.26 -8.38
CA PHE A 182 4.33 9.50 -9.25
C PHE A 182 3.89 10.10 -10.58
N SER A 183 4.77 10.91 -11.20
CA SER A 183 4.64 11.25 -12.61
C SER A 183 4.75 9.98 -13.47
N PRO A 184 4.12 9.93 -14.66
CA PRO A 184 4.31 8.83 -15.61
C PRO A 184 5.78 8.60 -15.99
N THR A 185 6.59 9.66 -15.96
CA THR A 185 8.04 9.67 -16.18
C THR A 185 8.87 9.19 -14.98
N SER A 186 8.25 8.83 -13.85
CA SER A 186 8.89 8.29 -12.63
C SER A 186 9.88 9.23 -11.91
N ASP A 187 9.98 10.48 -12.34
CA ASP A 187 10.95 11.44 -11.83
C ASP A 187 10.38 12.39 -10.77
N LYS A 188 9.05 12.54 -10.69
CA LYS A 188 8.34 13.45 -9.77
C LYS A 188 7.39 12.71 -8.85
N VAL A 189 7.20 13.24 -7.65
CA VAL A 189 6.16 12.83 -6.71
C VAL A 189 5.29 14.03 -6.37
N ALA A 190 3.97 13.90 -6.51
CA ALA A 190 3.00 14.90 -6.07
C ALA A 190 2.10 14.35 -4.96
N VAL A 191 1.63 15.24 -4.10
CA VAL A 191 0.57 14.96 -3.12
C VAL A 191 -0.42 16.11 -3.06
N ARG A 192 -1.62 15.79 -2.57
CA ARG A 192 -2.47 16.76 -1.89
C ARG A 192 -2.11 16.76 -0.41
N ALA A 193 -1.91 17.95 0.18
CA ALA A 193 -1.62 18.11 1.59
C ALA A 193 -2.45 19.23 2.22
N GLU A 194 -2.77 19.10 3.50
CA GLU A 194 -3.42 20.14 4.30
C GLU A 194 -2.41 20.83 5.22
N LYS A 195 -2.43 22.16 5.25
CA LYS A 195 -1.62 22.97 6.17
C LYS A 195 -2.42 24.19 6.60
N ASN A 196 -2.62 24.38 7.90
CA ASN A 196 -3.35 25.51 8.48
C ASN A 196 -4.76 25.69 7.90
N GLY A 197 -5.50 24.58 7.74
CA GLY A 197 -6.89 24.59 7.25
C GLY A 197 -7.07 24.89 5.77
N LYS A 198 -5.99 24.87 4.98
CA LYS A 198 -6.03 24.97 3.51
C LYS A 198 -5.34 23.78 2.86
N TYR A 199 -5.75 23.49 1.63
CA TYR A 199 -5.19 22.39 0.83
C TYR A 199 -4.22 22.91 -0.22
N PHE A 200 -3.12 22.17 -0.41
CA PHE A 200 -2.04 22.52 -1.33
C PHE A 200 -1.69 21.34 -2.22
N VAL A 201 -1.27 21.65 -3.45
CA VAL A 201 -0.51 20.70 -4.26
C VAL A 201 0.94 20.83 -3.82
N VAL A 202 1.58 19.70 -3.56
CA VAL A 202 3.00 19.67 -3.21
C VAL A 202 3.70 18.74 -4.19
N VAL A 203 4.76 19.21 -4.84
CA VAL A 203 5.56 18.40 -5.77
C VAL A 203 7.02 18.37 -5.31
N ASP A 204 7.57 17.17 -5.12
CA ASP A 204 8.93 16.95 -4.62
C ASP A 204 9.25 17.79 -3.36
N GLY A 205 8.28 17.91 -2.44
CA GLY A 205 8.39 18.71 -1.21
C GLY A 205 8.19 20.22 -1.38
N ARG A 206 7.98 20.72 -2.60
CA ARG A 206 7.69 22.14 -2.87
C ARG A 206 6.19 22.40 -2.82
N ILE A 207 5.77 23.31 -1.95
CA ILE A 207 4.37 23.65 -1.72
C ILE A 207 3.92 24.70 -2.74
N SER A 208 2.78 24.47 -3.41
CA SER A 208 2.19 25.44 -4.33
C SER A 208 1.94 26.80 -3.67
N LYS A 209 2.15 27.88 -4.42
CA LYS A 209 1.93 29.26 -3.94
C LYS A 209 0.50 29.53 -3.45
N LYS A 210 -0.50 28.91 -4.08
CA LYS A 210 -1.92 29.05 -3.74
C LYS A 210 -2.37 27.87 -2.88
N GLY A 211 -3.09 28.18 -1.80
CA GLY A 211 -3.86 27.21 -1.02
C GLY A 211 -5.35 27.35 -1.31
N TYR A 212 -6.06 26.22 -1.28
CA TYR A 212 -7.46 26.10 -1.71
C TYR A 212 -8.39 25.72 -0.55
N GLU A 213 -9.69 26.03 -0.67
CA GLU A 213 -10.72 25.60 0.30
C GLU A 213 -10.93 24.08 0.26
N TRP A 214 -10.87 23.52 -0.95
CA TRP A 214 -10.83 22.08 -1.17
C TRP A 214 -9.97 21.79 -2.39
N LEU A 215 -9.29 20.64 -2.38
CA LEU A 215 -8.44 20.18 -3.47
C LEU A 215 -8.73 18.70 -3.69
N TRP A 216 -8.82 18.26 -4.93
CA TRP A 216 -8.76 16.83 -5.26
C TRP A 216 -7.33 16.43 -5.58
N ASP A 217 -7.04 15.13 -5.52
CA ASP A 217 -5.71 14.62 -5.82
C ASP A 217 -5.26 15.09 -7.22
N PRO A 218 -4.02 15.59 -7.33
CA PRO A 218 -3.49 16.08 -8.60
C PRO A 218 -3.41 14.95 -9.64
N LYS A 219 -3.28 15.31 -10.91
CA LYS A 219 -2.98 14.35 -11.98
C LYS A 219 -1.93 14.92 -12.92
N PHE A 220 -0.83 14.21 -13.11
CA PHE A 220 0.19 14.59 -14.07
C PHE A 220 -0.31 14.41 -15.52
N SER A 221 0.22 15.22 -16.43
CA SER A 221 0.16 14.95 -17.87
C SER A 221 1.01 13.71 -18.23
N PRO A 222 0.77 13.06 -19.38
CA PRO A 222 1.51 11.86 -19.80
C PRO A 222 3.04 12.05 -19.88
N ASP A 223 3.50 13.27 -20.20
CA ASP A 223 4.92 13.64 -20.27
C ASP A 223 5.48 14.15 -18.91
N GLY A 224 4.66 14.20 -17.87
CA GLY A 224 5.03 14.68 -16.53
C GLY A 224 5.28 16.19 -16.41
N SER A 225 5.16 16.97 -17.49
CA SER A 225 5.52 18.40 -17.50
C SER A 225 4.45 19.32 -16.90
N LYS A 226 3.18 18.86 -16.87
CA LYS A 226 2.02 19.61 -16.38
C LYS A 226 1.25 18.81 -15.34
N ILE A 227 0.43 19.52 -14.57
CA ILE A 227 -0.41 18.96 -13.52
C ILE A 227 -1.82 19.56 -13.62
N LEU A 228 -2.83 18.70 -13.63
CA LEU A 228 -4.23 19.07 -13.51
C LEU A 228 -4.56 19.24 -12.02
N ILE A 229 -4.94 20.45 -11.66
CA ILE A 229 -5.38 20.86 -10.34
C ILE A 229 -6.90 21.06 -10.40
N ARG A 230 -7.63 20.38 -9.54
CA ARG A 230 -9.09 20.52 -9.40
C ARG A 230 -9.37 20.98 -7.99
N TYR A 231 -10.07 22.10 -7.83
CA TYR A 231 -10.20 22.73 -6.52
C TYR A 231 -11.52 23.47 -6.34
N ILE A 232 -11.87 23.75 -5.08
CA ILE A 232 -12.91 24.72 -4.72
C ILE A 232 -12.24 25.99 -4.19
N ASP A 233 -12.76 27.13 -4.63
CA ASP A 233 -12.36 28.46 -4.16
C ASP A 233 -13.58 29.39 -4.19
N ASN A 234 -13.85 30.08 -3.09
CA ASN A 234 -15.08 30.87 -2.89
C ASN A 234 -16.35 30.09 -3.26
N GLY A 235 -16.44 28.83 -2.83
CA GLY A 235 -17.59 27.96 -3.07
C GLY A 235 -17.80 27.53 -4.53
N LYS A 236 -16.87 27.83 -5.45
CA LYS A 236 -16.95 27.43 -6.86
C LYS A 236 -15.89 26.39 -7.21
N TYR A 237 -16.26 25.45 -8.08
CA TYR A 237 -15.35 24.43 -8.58
C TYR A 237 -14.56 24.93 -9.80
N TYR A 238 -13.25 24.70 -9.80
CA TYR A 238 -12.34 25.05 -10.88
C TYR A 238 -11.49 23.84 -11.31
N ARG A 239 -11.01 23.93 -12.56
CA ARG A 239 -9.99 23.03 -13.12
C ARG A 239 -8.93 23.88 -13.78
N GLU A 240 -7.69 23.63 -13.44
CA GLU A 240 -6.53 24.36 -13.93
C GLU A 240 -5.44 23.38 -14.35
N VAL A 241 -4.75 23.67 -15.45
CA VAL A 241 -3.55 22.94 -15.85
C VAL A 241 -2.37 23.89 -15.72
N SER A 242 -1.43 23.54 -14.87
CA SER A 242 -0.24 24.36 -14.58
C SER A 242 1.02 23.56 -14.94
N TYR A 243 2.13 24.23 -15.24
CA TYR A 243 3.41 23.54 -15.36
C TYR A 243 3.88 23.07 -13.98
N VAL A 244 4.46 21.87 -13.91
CA VAL A 244 5.01 21.32 -12.67
C VAL A 244 6.14 22.19 -12.13
N ALA A 245 6.90 22.86 -13.00
CA ALA A 245 7.96 23.79 -12.63
C ALA A 245 7.46 25.06 -11.92
N ASP A 246 6.17 25.40 -12.06
CA ASP A 246 5.55 26.60 -11.49
C ASP A 246 4.90 26.34 -10.12
N VAL A 247 4.85 25.08 -9.69
CA VAL A 247 4.40 24.66 -8.35
C VAL A 247 5.47 25.02 -7.32
#